data_AF-A0A1E1W120-F1
#
_entry.id   AF-A0A1E1W120-F1
#
_cell.length_a   1.000
_cell.length_b   1.000
_cell.length_c   1.000
_cell.angle_alpha   90.00
_cell.angle_beta   90.00
_cell.angle_gamma   90.00
#
_symmetry.space_group_name_H-M   'P 1'
#
loop_
_entity.id
_entity.type
_entity.pdbx_description
1 polymer ?
#
loop_
_entity_poly.entity_id
_entity_poly.type
_entity_poly.pdbx_seq_one_letter_code
_entity_poly.pdbx_strand_id
1 'polypeptide(L)'
;VKIRLLCFEITCKFQTDGIFLIIKMLTITNLCKSNHSITYLVSQLRFKSKVHWAKLRKKTTAKDKAMNHFDDFYGNVFGDKWTPMREALLRRTKYVAVINNYGNPEETMEYLTNRGAHCLKNLMSVQKEFNDQYNPTPTPPPESTMNEGTDKLAAYAAKLQSDEISSVYPADNAPETLETKEITLGELEEKKKDKIRHINKTLDQSLAEAEIDESRIIDPGMGLMSEALYQYVPATKLKGMDEWVPESLHYSFYSTKDKDFPLVTEPETEFKFPEHLKVFTYEMDSEWTMFPEPKRCQTGVFNYYPMDCGSVVAALALCL
;
A
#
# COMPACT_ATOMS: atom_id res chain seq x y z
N VAL A 1 48.67 -15.24 -18.14
CA VAL A 1 47.92 -14.90 -16.90
C VAL A 1 46.46 -14.66 -17.27
N LYS A 2 45.63 -15.70 -17.11
CA LYS A 2 44.19 -15.68 -17.40
C LYS A 2 43.56 -16.60 -16.36
N ILE A 3 43.03 -16.01 -15.30
CA ILE A 3 42.36 -16.71 -14.20
C ILE A 3 40.91 -16.93 -14.64
N ARG A 4 40.54 -18.18 -14.88
CA ARG A 4 39.15 -18.62 -15.02
C ARG A 4 38.74 -19.25 -13.69
N LEU A 5 37.76 -18.63 -13.03
CA LEU A 5 37.10 -19.17 -11.85
C LEU A 5 36.34 -20.45 -12.21
N LEU A 6 36.61 -21.50 -11.43
CA LEU A 6 35.83 -22.73 -11.33
C LEU A 6 34.47 -22.43 -10.69
N CYS A 7 33.39 -22.79 -11.37
CA CYS A 7 32.09 -23.03 -10.75
C CYS A 7 32.05 -24.48 -10.25
N PHE A 8 31.79 -24.64 -8.96
CA PHE A 8 31.52 -25.91 -8.30
C PHE A 8 30.10 -26.39 -8.66
N GLU A 9 30.00 -27.56 -9.29
CA GLU A 9 28.77 -28.36 -9.37
C GLU A 9 28.65 -29.22 -8.11
N ILE A 10 27.57 -29.02 -7.34
CA ILE A 10 27.16 -29.97 -6.29
C ILE A 10 26.18 -30.94 -6.94
N THR A 11 26.67 -32.13 -7.28
CA THR A 11 25.86 -33.28 -7.71
C THR A 11 25.37 -34.04 -6.48
N CYS A 12 24.06 -34.03 -6.24
CA CYS A 12 23.42 -34.93 -5.28
C CYS A 12 23.42 -36.37 -5.82
N LYS A 13 24.11 -37.26 -5.10
CA LYS A 13 24.03 -38.72 -5.26
C LYS A 13 22.65 -39.21 -4.82
N PHE A 14 21.95 -39.89 -5.71
CA PHE A 14 20.96 -40.89 -5.33
C PHE A 14 21.44 -42.24 -5.86
N GLN A 15 21.63 -43.16 -4.92
CA GLN A 15 22.17 -44.50 -5.12
C GLN A 15 21.06 -45.50 -4.90
N THR A 16 20.67 -46.22 -5.96
CA THR A 16 20.06 -47.56 -5.91
C THR A 16 20.35 -48.27 -7.24
N ASP A 17 21.44 -49.02 -7.24
CA ASP A 17 21.65 -50.38 -7.77
C ASP A 17 20.68 -50.94 -8.83
N GLY A 18 21.25 -51.49 -9.94
CA GLY A 18 20.65 -52.68 -10.59
C GLY A 18 20.67 -52.80 -12.13
N ILE A 19 21.83 -53.20 -12.69
CA ILE A 19 22.00 -54.33 -13.65
C ILE A 19 21.65 -54.17 -15.17
N PHE A 20 22.73 -54.32 -15.95
CA PHE A 20 22.94 -54.91 -17.30
C PHE A 20 22.27 -54.34 -18.57
N LEU A 21 23.01 -53.74 -19.53
CA LEU A 21 23.86 -54.32 -20.60
C LEU A 21 23.08 -55.02 -21.74
N ILE A 22 23.13 -54.42 -22.95
CA ILE A 22 23.53 -55.00 -24.26
C ILE A 22 22.71 -54.43 -25.44
N ILE A 23 23.50 -53.82 -26.33
CA ILE A 23 23.24 -53.40 -27.71
C ILE A 23 22.73 -54.55 -28.59
N LYS A 24 21.69 -54.31 -29.41
CA LYS A 24 21.52 -54.84 -30.78
C LYS A 24 20.37 -54.10 -31.48
N MET A 25 20.71 -53.14 -32.33
CA MET A 25 20.67 -53.25 -33.80
C MET A 25 19.29 -53.57 -34.39
N LEU A 26 18.81 -52.61 -35.18
CA LEU A 26 17.79 -52.68 -36.21
C LEU A 26 17.60 -54.08 -36.83
N THR A 27 16.34 -54.50 -36.93
CA THR A 27 15.88 -55.33 -38.04
C THR A 27 14.50 -54.85 -38.44
N ILE A 28 14.43 -54.23 -39.63
CA ILE A 28 13.21 -53.86 -40.32
C ILE A 28 12.84 -55.03 -41.23
N THR A 29 11.74 -55.70 -40.93
CA THR A 29 10.88 -56.54 -41.79
C THR A 29 9.69 -56.95 -40.91
N ASN A 30 8.42 -56.93 -41.29
CA ASN A 30 7.72 -56.75 -42.55
C ASN A 30 6.25 -56.39 -42.23
N LEU A 31 5.69 -55.48 -43.02
CA LEU A 31 4.34 -55.56 -43.59
C LEU A 31 3.17 -56.04 -42.67
N CYS A 32 2.49 -55.08 -42.04
CA CYS A 32 1.03 -55.17 -41.90
C CYS A 32 0.41 -53.89 -42.48
N LYS A 33 -0.27 -54.06 -43.61
CA LYS A 33 -1.12 -53.07 -44.25
C LYS A 33 -2.25 -52.72 -43.30
N SER A 34 -2.38 -51.44 -42.95
CA SER A 34 -3.67 -50.85 -42.60
C SER A 34 -3.59 -49.35 -42.86
N ASN A 35 -4.35 -48.92 -43.86
CA ASN A 35 -4.56 -47.52 -44.18
C ASN A 35 -5.23 -46.83 -42.99
N HIS A 36 -4.57 -45.86 -42.38
CA HIS A 36 -5.24 -44.66 -41.86
C HIS A 36 -4.25 -43.51 -41.69
N SER A 37 -4.41 -42.52 -42.58
CA SER A 37 -4.30 -41.09 -42.29
C SER A 37 -3.15 -40.65 -41.37
N ILE A 38 -1.92 -40.59 -41.90
CA ILE A 38 -0.87 -39.78 -41.28
C ILE A 38 -1.19 -38.32 -41.58
N THR A 39 -1.98 -37.73 -40.69
CA THR A 39 -2.16 -36.29 -40.58
C THR A 39 -0.78 -35.67 -40.40
N TYR A 40 -0.35 -34.85 -41.37
CA TYR A 40 0.79 -33.96 -41.21
C TYR A 40 0.48 -32.97 -40.08
N LEU A 41 0.74 -33.35 -38.83
CA LEU A 41 0.96 -32.39 -37.76
C LEU A 41 2.29 -31.70 -38.08
N VAL A 42 2.22 -30.67 -38.91
CA VAL A 42 3.21 -29.59 -38.90
C VAL A 42 3.15 -29.01 -37.50
N SER A 43 3.97 -29.57 -36.61
CA SER A 43 4.24 -28.98 -35.32
C SER A 43 4.85 -27.62 -35.63
N GLN A 44 4.06 -26.56 -35.50
CA GLN A 44 4.60 -25.21 -35.53
C GLN A 44 5.51 -25.08 -34.32
N LEU A 45 6.80 -25.38 -34.53
CA LEU A 45 7.88 -25.02 -33.64
C LEU A 45 7.86 -23.49 -33.55
N ARG A 46 7.12 -22.97 -32.57
CA ARG A 46 7.31 -21.58 -32.13
C ARG A 46 8.74 -21.51 -31.63
N PHE A 47 9.63 -20.95 -32.45
CA PHE A 47 10.92 -20.46 -31.99
C PHE A 47 10.62 -19.37 -30.96
N LYS A 48 10.49 -19.74 -29.69
CA LYS A 48 10.60 -18.79 -28.59
C LYS A 48 12.04 -18.30 -28.64
N SER A 49 12.28 -17.19 -29.33
CA SER A 49 13.51 -16.45 -29.13
C SER A 49 13.52 -16.09 -27.64
N LYS A 50 14.48 -16.65 -26.90
CA LYS A 50 14.68 -16.26 -25.52
C LYS A 50 15.13 -14.82 -25.57
N VAL A 51 14.19 -13.89 -25.34
CA VAL A 51 14.50 -12.48 -25.17
C VAL A 51 15.55 -12.41 -24.06
N HIS A 52 16.70 -11.84 -24.39
CA HIS A 52 17.80 -11.70 -23.44
C HIS A 52 17.28 -11.09 -22.13
N TRP A 53 17.67 -11.63 -20.98
CA TRP A 53 17.12 -11.26 -19.68
C TRP A 53 17.18 -9.75 -19.39
N ALA A 54 18.18 -9.04 -19.93
CA ALA A 54 18.30 -7.58 -19.82
C ALA A 54 17.28 -6.78 -20.66
N LYS A 55 16.66 -7.41 -21.66
CA LYS A 55 15.58 -6.82 -22.48
C LYS A 55 14.18 -7.14 -21.94
N LEU A 56 14.07 -8.01 -20.93
CA LEU A 56 12.80 -8.32 -20.30
C LEU A 56 12.44 -7.16 -19.35
N ARG A 57 11.35 -6.44 -19.66
CA ARG A 57 10.82 -5.43 -18.74
C ARG A 57 10.55 -6.09 -17.39
N LYS A 58 11.08 -5.50 -16.31
CA LYS A 58 10.79 -5.97 -14.95
C LYS A 58 9.28 -5.96 -14.76
N LYS A 59 8.73 -7.09 -14.31
CA LYS A 59 7.31 -7.17 -13.99
C LYS A 59 7.08 -6.34 -12.74
N THR A 60 6.08 -5.45 -12.77
CA THR A 60 5.61 -4.74 -11.59
C THR A 60 5.05 -5.77 -10.61
N THR A 61 5.74 -5.92 -9.49
CA THR A 61 5.35 -6.83 -8.42
C THR A 61 4.32 -6.14 -7.52
N ALA A 62 3.55 -6.90 -6.72
CA ALA A 62 2.68 -6.32 -5.70
C ALA A 62 3.44 -5.37 -4.75
N LYS A 63 4.70 -5.70 -4.42
CA LYS A 63 5.62 -4.84 -3.65
C LYS A 63 5.84 -3.48 -4.32
N ASP A 64 6.05 -3.46 -5.63
CA ASP A 64 6.30 -2.21 -6.37
C ASP A 64 5.03 -1.35 -6.40
N LYS A 65 3.85 -1.97 -6.55
CA LYS A 65 2.56 -1.27 -6.47
C LYS A 65 2.32 -0.66 -5.08
N ALA A 66 2.60 -1.43 -4.03
CA ALA A 66 2.48 -0.94 -2.65
C ALA A 66 3.46 0.21 -2.37
N MET A 67 4.69 0.10 -2.86
CA MET A 67 5.69 1.18 -2.71
C MET A 67 5.26 2.46 -3.44
N ASN A 68 4.72 2.34 -4.65
CA ASN A 68 4.21 3.52 -5.37
C ASN A 68 3.06 4.19 -4.61
N HIS A 69 2.11 3.41 -4.07
CA HIS A 69 1.02 3.97 -3.25
C HIS A 69 1.55 4.65 -1.98
N PHE A 70 2.56 4.06 -1.32
CA PHE A 70 3.21 4.68 -0.16
C PHE A 70 3.95 5.97 -0.54
N ASP A 71 4.65 5.98 -1.67
CA ASP A 71 5.36 7.17 -2.17
C ASP A 71 4.35 8.29 -2.50
N ASP A 72 3.21 7.98 -3.11
CA ASP A 72 2.16 8.94 -3.45
C ASP A 72 1.43 9.48 -2.19
N PHE A 73 1.14 8.63 -1.22
CA PHE A 73 0.39 8.99 -0.01
C PHE A 73 1.27 9.61 1.06
N TYR A 74 2.27 8.87 1.55
CA TYR A 74 3.13 9.31 2.64
C TYR A 74 4.13 10.38 2.21
N GLY A 75 4.48 10.45 0.93
CA GLY A 75 5.24 11.57 0.37
C GLY A 75 4.52 12.90 0.56
N ASN A 76 3.21 12.94 0.34
CA ASN A 76 2.41 14.15 0.54
C ASN A 76 2.21 14.50 2.03
N VAL A 77 2.10 13.49 2.90
CA VAL A 77 1.88 13.69 4.35
C VAL A 77 3.16 14.12 5.09
N PHE A 78 4.29 13.48 4.81
CA PHE A 78 5.53 13.68 5.55
C PHE A 78 6.57 14.54 4.82
N GLY A 79 6.36 14.84 3.53
CA GLY A 79 7.27 15.65 2.72
C GLY A 79 8.70 15.11 2.76
N ASP A 80 9.66 15.96 3.12
CA ASP A 80 11.08 15.61 3.18
C ASP A 80 11.41 14.48 4.18
N LYS A 81 10.58 14.31 5.22
CA LYS A 81 10.76 13.23 6.21
C LYS A 81 10.40 11.85 5.65
N TRP A 82 9.68 11.77 4.53
CA TRP A 82 9.31 10.50 3.92
C TRP A 82 10.52 9.73 3.39
N THR A 83 11.47 10.39 2.72
CA THR A 83 12.65 9.74 2.14
C THR A 83 13.44 8.88 3.15
N PRO A 84 13.83 9.39 4.33
CA PRO A 84 14.52 8.56 5.32
C PRO A 84 13.61 7.48 5.94
N MET A 85 12.30 7.75 6.11
CA MET A 85 11.34 6.72 6.58
C MET A 85 11.22 5.56 5.58
N ARG A 86 11.11 5.88 4.30
CA ARG A 86 11.08 4.91 3.19
C ARG A 86 12.34 4.07 3.14
N GLU A 87 13.50 4.71 3.33
CA GLU A 87 14.77 4.00 3.42
C GLU A 87 14.78 3.02 4.61
N ALA A 88 14.30 3.47 5.78
CA ALA A 88 14.19 2.62 6.97
C ALA A 88 13.23 1.43 6.75
N LEU A 89 12.11 1.62 6.04
CA LEU A 89 11.15 0.55 5.71
C LEU A 89 11.75 -0.54 4.82
N LEU A 90 12.70 -0.17 3.95
CA LEU A 90 13.41 -1.11 3.08
C LEU A 90 14.56 -1.85 3.76
N ARG A 91 15.01 -1.36 4.92
CA ARG A 91 16.03 -2.01 5.75
C ARG A 91 15.41 -3.17 6.54
N ARG A 92 16.28 -4.04 7.08
CA ARG A 92 15.84 -5.13 7.95
C ARG A 92 15.36 -4.56 9.28
N THR A 93 14.28 -5.11 9.81
CA THR A 93 13.78 -4.75 11.14
C THR A 93 14.79 -5.14 12.21
N LYS A 94 14.90 -4.31 13.24
CA LYS A 94 15.73 -4.60 14.40
C LYS A 94 14.99 -5.58 15.31
N TYR A 95 15.66 -6.60 15.82
CA TYR A 95 15.07 -7.52 16.80
C TYR A 95 15.23 -7.00 18.22
N VAL A 96 14.25 -7.29 19.06
CA VAL A 96 14.23 -6.96 20.48
C VAL A 96 13.78 -8.17 21.30
N ALA A 97 14.29 -8.28 22.52
CA ALA A 97 13.83 -9.24 23.51
C ALA A 97 12.97 -8.53 24.55
N VAL A 98 11.68 -8.87 24.58
CA VAL A 98 10.75 -8.38 25.60
C VAL A 98 10.80 -9.35 26.77
N ILE A 99 11.27 -8.90 27.92
CA ILE A 99 11.42 -9.75 29.11
C ILE A 99 10.05 -10.06 29.68
N ASN A 100 9.86 -11.32 30.05
CA ASN A 100 8.67 -11.76 30.74
C ASN A 100 8.78 -11.47 32.24
N ASN A 101 7.89 -10.62 32.75
CA ASN A 101 7.85 -10.26 34.17
C ASN A 101 7.43 -11.42 35.10
N TYR A 102 6.78 -12.46 34.56
CA TYR A 102 6.33 -13.63 35.33
C TYR A 102 7.37 -14.77 35.41
N GLY A 103 8.54 -14.59 34.79
CA GLY A 103 9.66 -15.52 34.88
C GLY A 103 10.67 -15.09 35.95
N ASN A 104 11.95 -15.20 35.60
CA ASN A 104 13.05 -14.66 36.40
C ASN A 104 13.62 -13.42 35.67
N PRO A 105 13.05 -12.22 35.86
CA PRO A 105 13.43 -11.05 35.06
C PRO A 105 14.87 -10.61 35.34
N GLU A 106 15.34 -10.66 36.59
CA GLU A 106 16.69 -10.21 36.98
C GLU A 106 17.79 -11.08 36.37
N GLU A 107 17.68 -12.39 36.52
CA GLU A 107 18.58 -13.37 35.90
C GLU A 107 18.61 -13.21 34.38
N THR A 108 17.44 -12.96 33.76
CA THR A 108 17.34 -12.76 32.32
C THR A 108 17.98 -11.44 31.87
N MET A 109 17.80 -10.36 32.63
CA MET A 109 18.44 -9.06 32.35
C MET A 109 19.96 -9.18 32.43
N GLU A 110 20.48 -9.83 33.47
CA GLU A 110 21.92 -10.04 33.63
C GLU A 110 22.47 -10.91 32.48
N TYR A 111 21.79 -12.01 32.14
CA TYR A 111 22.16 -12.86 31.02
C TYR A 111 22.25 -12.10 29.69
N LEU A 112 21.25 -11.27 29.37
CA LEU A 112 21.22 -10.49 28.14
C LEU A 112 22.28 -9.38 28.15
N THR A 113 22.49 -8.73 29.30
CA THR A 113 23.51 -7.69 29.45
C THR A 113 24.92 -8.25 29.29
N ASN A 114 25.19 -9.43 29.86
CA ASN A 114 26.47 -10.14 29.70
C ASN A 114 26.76 -10.54 28.24
N ARG A 115 25.73 -10.61 27.39
CA ARG A 115 25.88 -10.83 25.95
C ARG A 115 26.02 -9.53 25.14
N GLY A 116 25.97 -8.37 25.79
CA GLY A 116 26.04 -7.06 25.13
C GLY A 116 24.68 -6.52 24.65
N ALA A 117 23.56 -7.03 25.17
CA ALA A 117 22.26 -6.41 24.92
C ALA A 117 22.02 -5.26 25.89
N HIS A 118 21.46 -4.15 25.39
CA HIS A 118 21.16 -2.96 26.17
C HIS A 118 19.66 -2.76 26.34
N CYS A 119 19.27 -2.22 27.50
CA CYS A 119 17.89 -1.84 27.76
C CYS A 119 17.47 -0.65 26.88
N LEU A 120 16.36 -0.81 26.15
CA LEU A 120 15.84 0.21 25.23
C LEU A 120 15.48 1.50 25.95
N LYS A 121 14.95 1.43 27.18
CA LYS A 121 14.64 2.59 28.01
C LYS A 121 15.88 3.46 28.24
N ASN A 122 17.01 2.83 28.52
CA ASN A 122 18.27 3.53 28.77
C ASN A 122 18.82 4.15 27.48
N LEU A 123 18.71 3.44 26.35
CA LEU A 123 19.10 3.99 25.05
C LEU A 123 18.26 5.22 24.67
N MET A 124 16.95 5.17 24.94
CA MET A 124 16.05 6.30 24.68
C MET A 124 16.36 7.51 25.57
N SER A 125 16.66 7.30 26.86
CA SER A 125 17.03 8.40 27.75
C SER A 125 18.34 9.06 27.33
N VAL A 126 19.37 8.27 27.01
CA VAL A 126 20.65 8.78 26.50
C VAL A 126 20.46 9.53 25.19
N GLN A 127 19.63 9.02 24.27
CA GLN A 127 19.34 9.72 23.02
C GLN A 127 18.59 11.04 23.25
N LYS A 128 17.66 11.08 24.21
CA LYS A 128 16.94 12.30 24.58
C LYS A 128 17.91 13.34 25.13
N GLU A 129 18.75 12.96 26.08
CA GLU A 129 19.79 13.83 26.64
C GLU A 129 20.75 14.36 25.56
N PHE A 130 21.13 13.51 24.60
CA PHE A 130 21.96 13.92 23.47
C PHE A 130 21.26 14.95 22.58
N ASN A 131 19.99 14.71 22.23
CA ASN A 131 19.21 15.66 21.41
C ASN A 131 19.02 17.00 22.12
N ASP A 132 18.78 16.97 23.44
CA ASP A 132 18.60 18.18 24.26
C ASP A 132 19.90 19.00 24.32
N GLN A 133 21.06 18.34 24.41
CA GLN A 133 22.37 19.00 24.44
C GLN A 133 22.82 19.55 23.08
N TYR A 134 22.51 18.83 21.99
CA TYR A 134 23.06 19.09 20.66
C TYR A 134 22.07 19.70 19.68
N ASN A 135 20.97 20.29 20.14
CA ASN A 135 20.02 21.00 19.26
C ASN A 135 20.78 22.02 18.40
N PRO A 136 21.05 21.74 17.10
CA PRO A 136 21.77 22.70 16.28
C PRO A 136 20.84 23.90 16.14
N THR A 137 21.32 25.09 16.51
CA THR A 137 20.66 26.35 16.16
C THR A 137 20.20 26.23 14.71
N PRO A 138 18.91 26.47 14.41
CA PRO A 138 18.41 26.30 13.06
C PRO A 138 19.28 27.13 12.14
N THR A 139 20.08 26.47 11.31
CA THR A 139 20.78 27.15 10.23
C THR A 139 19.67 27.86 9.45
N PRO A 140 19.76 29.20 9.25
CA PRO A 140 18.77 29.88 8.43
C PRO A 140 18.65 29.10 7.13
N PRO A 141 17.41 28.78 6.69
CA PRO A 141 17.21 27.95 5.51
C PRO A 141 18.07 28.52 4.38
N PRO A 142 18.84 27.69 3.65
CA PRO A 142 19.47 28.17 2.43
C PRO A 142 18.34 28.72 1.57
N GLU A 143 18.47 29.97 1.14
CA GLU A 143 17.50 30.66 0.28
C GLU A 143 17.16 29.76 -0.90
N SER A 144 16.07 28.99 -0.76
CA SER A 144 15.58 28.14 -1.81
C SER A 144 14.92 29.06 -2.83
N THR A 145 15.54 29.14 -3.99
CA THR A 145 14.99 29.63 -5.26
C THR A 145 13.74 28.82 -5.63
N MET A 146 12.65 29.05 -4.91
CA MET A 146 11.33 28.44 -5.12
C MET A 146 10.26 29.50 -4.90
N ASN A 147 10.20 30.49 -5.81
CA ASN A 147 9.10 31.47 -5.94
C ASN A 147 8.98 31.95 -7.40
N GLU A 148 9.19 31.07 -8.38
CA GLU A 148 8.94 31.40 -9.80
C GLU A 148 7.94 30.44 -10.48
N GLY A 149 7.71 29.25 -9.92
CA GLY A 149 6.83 28.23 -10.51
C GLY A 149 5.35 28.40 -10.16
N THR A 150 5.06 28.82 -8.93
CA THR A 150 3.70 29.02 -8.42
C THR A 150 3.01 30.21 -9.09
N ASP A 151 3.75 31.31 -9.31
CA ASP A 151 3.23 32.49 -10.01
C ASP A 151 2.92 32.24 -11.48
N LYS A 152 3.73 31.41 -12.17
CA LYS A 152 3.49 31.07 -13.57
C LYS A 152 2.25 30.18 -13.74
N LEU A 153 2.01 29.27 -12.80
CA LEU A 153 0.83 28.40 -12.82
C LEU A 153 -0.45 29.18 -12.51
N ALA A 154 -0.40 30.08 -11.51
CA ALA A 154 -1.52 30.97 -11.17
C ALA A 154 -1.83 31.96 -12.31
N ALA A 155 -0.82 32.53 -12.96
CA ALA A 155 -1.00 33.41 -14.11
C ALA A 155 -1.60 32.68 -15.32
N TYR A 156 -1.23 31.42 -15.55
CA TYR A 156 -1.83 30.60 -16.62
C TYR A 156 -3.30 30.27 -16.33
N ALA A 157 -3.64 29.93 -15.08
CA ALA A 157 -5.02 29.68 -14.66
C ALA A 157 -5.90 30.92 -14.81
N ALA A 158 -5.41 32.10 -14.39
CA ALA A 158 -6.13 33.37 -14.54
C ALA A 158 -6.36 33.75 -16.01
N LYS A 159 -5.38 33.45 -16.88
CA LYS A 159 -5.49 33.70 -18.32
C LYS A 159 -6.53 32.78 -18.98
N LEU A 160 -6.56 31.50 -18.62
CA LEU A 160 -7.59 30.57 -19.09
C LEU A 160 -8.99 31.05 -18.69
N GLN A 161 -9.16 31.51 -17.44
CA GLN A 161 -10.43 32.05 -16.97
C GLN A 161 -10.85 33.32 -17.74
N SER A 162 -9.92 34.25 -18.01
CA SER A 162 -10.24 35.44 -18.80
C SER A 162 -10.60 35.11 -20.26
N ASP A 163 -9.90 34.14 -20.86
CA ASP A 163 -10.16 33.70 -22.23
C ASP A 163 -11.57 33.06 -22.32
N GLU A 164 -11.95 32.23 -21.33
CA GLU A 164 -13.30 31.66 -21.22
C GLU A 164 -14.38 32.73 -21.04
N ILE A 165 -14.19 33.71 -20.15
CA ILE A 165 -15.14 34.82 -19.93
C ILE A 165 -15.33 35.64 -21.22
N SER A 166 -14.25 35.96 -21.93
CA SER A 166 -14.28 36.73 -23.17
C SER A 166 -14.99 36.00 -24.32
N SER A 167 -15.00 34.66 -24.29
CA SER A 167 -15.68 33.85 -25.30
C SER A 167 -17.21 33.84 -25.14
N VAL A 168 -17.71 34.10 -23.93
CA VAL A 168 -19.13 34.00 -23.57
C VAL A 168 -19.80 35.37 -23.47
N TYR A 169 -19.08 36.41 -23.05
CA TYR A 169 -19.64 37.75 -22.83
C TYR A 169 -19.12 38.80 -23.84
N PRO A 170 -20.01 39.58 -24.49
CA PRO A 170 -19.60 40.75 -25.26
C PRO A 170 -18.89 41.79 -24.39
N ALA A 171 -17.88 42.47 -24.96
CA ALA A 171 -16.89 43.29 -24.25
C ALA A 171 -17.45 44.40 -23.32
N ASP A 172 -18.72 44.79 -23.49
CA ASP A 172 -19.32 45.90 -22.74
C ASP A 172 -19.96 45.49 -21.40
N ASN A 173 -20.06 44.19 -21.06
CA ASN A 173 -20.68 43.70 -19.80
C ASN A 173 -20.12 42.34 -19.32
N ALA A 174 -18.80 42.24 -19.11
CA ALA A 174 -18.17 41.01 -18.59
C ALA A 174 -17.96 41.09 -17.05
N PRO A 175 -18.39 40.08 -16.26
CA PRO A 175 -18.07 39.99 -14.84
C PRO A 175 -16.61 39.59 -14.61
N GLU A 176 -15.96 40.15 -13.59
CA GLU A 176 -14.54 39.87 -13.27
C GLU A 176 -14.31 38.45 -12.71
N THR A 177 -15.35 37.77 -12.23
CA THR A 177 -15.27 36.41 -11.69
C THR A 177 -16.60 35.67 -11.91
N LEU A 178 -16.53 34.44 -12.43
CA LEU A 178 -17.70 33.56 -12.57
C LEU A 178 -17.91 32.79 -11.27
N GLU A 179 -18.83 33.25 -10.43
CA GLU A 179 -19.32 32.45 -9.30
C GLU A 179 -20.23 31.34 -9.83
N THR A 180 -19.72 30.10 -9.87
CA THR A 180 -20.55 28.93 -10.10
C THR A 180 -21.46 28.74 -8.88
N LYS A 181 -22.71 29.20 -8.98
CA LYS A 181 -23.75 28.77 -8.03
C LYS A 181 -23.96 27.28 -8.21
N GLU A 182 -23.48 26.50 -7.24
CA GLU A 182 -23.84 25.09 -7.09
C GLU A 182 -25.36 24.98 -7.00
N ILE A 183 -25.99 24.53 -8.08
CA ILE A 183 -27.39 24.08 -8.04
C ILE A 183 -27.37 22.81 -7.20
N THR A 184 -27.65 22.99 -5.91
CA THR A 184 -27.71 21.91 -4.94
C THR A 184 -28.88 21.00 -5.32
N LEU A 185 -28.57 19.73 -5.59
CA LEU A 185 -29.52 18.66 -5.92
C LEU A 185 -30.52 18.33 -4.78
N GLY A 186 -30.63 19.18 -3.76
CA GLY A 186 -31.45 19.00 -2.55
C GLY A 186 -32.88 19.56 -2.63
N GLU A 187 -33.17 20.49 -3.55
CA GLU A 187 -34.50 21.12 -3.62
C GLU A 187 -35.59 20.25 -4.28
N LEU A 188 -35.22 19.12 -4.88
CA LEU A 188 -36.18 18.16 -5.47
C LEU A 188 -36.61 17.05 -4.50
N GLU A 189 -35.88 16.83 -3.40
CA GLU A 189 -36.17 15.74 -2.46
C GLU A 189 -37.21 16.10 -1.39
N GLU A 190 -37.44 17.39 -1.12
CA GLU A 190 -38.39 17.81 -0.08
C GLU A 190 -39.87 17.60 -0.46
N LYS A 191 -40.20 17.46 -1.75
CA LYS A 191 -41.60 17.31 -2.19
C LYS A 191 -42.18 15.89 -2.07
N LYS A 192 -41.39 14.87 -1.73
CA LYS A 192 -41.86 13.46 -1.67
C LYS A 192 -42.09 12.89 -0.26
N LYS A 193 -41.75 13.62 0.81
CA LYS A 193 -41.91 13.11 2.18
C LYS A 193 -43.27 13.37 2.83
N ASP A 194 -44.12 14.17 2.20
CA ASP A 194 -45.46 14.49 2.73
C ASP A 194 -46.56 13.65 2.09
N LYS A 195 -46.79 12.44 2.63
CA LYS A 195 -48.11 11.78 2.80
C LYS A 195 -47.95 10.29 3.14
N ILE A 196 -47.65 9.98 4.40
CA ILE A 196 -48.04 8.67 4.97
C ILE A 196 -48.89 8.96 6.19
N ARG A 197 -50.21 9.10 5.97
CA ARG A 197 -51.21 9.06 7.03
C ARG A 197 -51.61 7.60 7.20
N HIS A 198 -51.20 6.97 8.30
CA HIS A 198 -51.72 5.65 8.66
C HIS A 198 -53.20 5.78 9.04
N ILE A 199 -54.08 5.41 8.10
CA ILE A 199 -55.50 5.22 8.33
C ILE A 199 -55.71 3.72 8.49
N ASN A 200 -56.45 3.29 9.51
CA ASN A 200 -56.82 1.88 9.71
C ASN A 200 -57.83 1.46 8.63
N LYS A 201 -57.34 1.14 7.42
CA LYS A 201 -58.12 0.53 6.33
C LYS A 201 -57.93 -0.98 6.35
N THR A 202 -58.96 -1.72 5.95
CA THR A 202 -58.86 -3.18 5.77
C THR A 202 -57.98 -3.51 4.56
N LEU A 203 -57.35 -4.69 4.56
CA LEU A 203 -56.40 -5.12 3.52
C LEU A 203 -56.99 -5.02 2.11
N ASP A 204 -58.25 -5.40 1.93
CA ASP A 204 -58.95 -5.37 0.64
C ASP A 204 -59.16 -3.94 0.11
N GLN A 205 -59.39 -2.97 1.01
CA GLN A 205 -59.52 -1.56 0.63
C GLN A 205 -58.17 -0.96 0.23
N SER A 206 -57.09 -1.34 0.93
CA SER A 206 -55.74 -0.90 0.60
C SER A 206 -55.24 -1.47 -0.73
N LEU A 207 -55.60 -2.71 -1.07
CA LEU A 207 -55.26 -3.31 -2.36
C LEU A 207 -56.02 -2.67 -3.53
N ALA A 208 -57.28 -2.27 -3.33
CA ALA A 208 -58.09 -1.61 -4.36
C ALA A 208 -57.64 -0.18 -4.65
N GLU A 209 -57.04 0.51 -3.67
CA GLU A 209 -56.56 1.90 -3.80
C GLU A 209 -55.05 2.00 -4.09
N ALA A 210 -54.30 0.91 -4.04
CA ALA A 210 -52.86 0.93 -4.27
C ALA A 210 -52.55 1.21 -5.75
N GLU A 211 -51.89 2.33 -6.01
CA GLU A 211 -51.28 2.63 -7.31
C GLU A 211 -49.99 1.83 -7.45
N ILE A 212 -49.83 1.09 -8.56
CA ILE A 212 -48.63 0.31 -8.82
C ILE A 212 -47.49 1.29 -9.12
N ASP A 213 -46.39 1.18 -8.40
CA ASP A 213 -45.20 1.99 -8.65
C ASP A 213 -44.50 1.54 -9.94
N GLU A 214 -44.83 2.18 -11.05
CA GLU A 214 -44.24 1.94 -12.36
C GLU A 214 -42.83 2.51 -12.49
N SER A 215 -42.32 3.27 -11.50
CA SER A 215 -40.98 3.88 -11.57
C SER A 215 -39.83 2.88 -11.61
N ARG A 216 -40.09 1.62 -11.24
CA ARG A 216 -39.13 0.49 -11.31
C ARG A 216 -39.31 -0.40 -12.53
N ILE A 217 -40.32 -0.14 -13.37
CA ILE A 217 -40.53 -0.88 -14.61
C ILE A 217 -39.60 -0.28 -15.68
N ILE A 218 -38.72 -1.11 -16.23
CA ILE A 218 -37.79 -0.69 -17.29
C ILE A 218 -38.46 -0.98 -18.63
N ASP A 219 -38.96 0.06 -19.29
CA ASP A 219 -39.54 -0.08 -20.62
C ASP A 219 -38.45 -0.32 -21.68
N PRO A 220 -38.48 -1.43 -22.43
CA PRO A 220 -37.48 -1.72 -23.46
C PRO A 220 -37.51 -0.73 -24.63
N GLY A 221 -38.56 0.09 -24.75
CA GLY A 221 -38.70 1.16 -25.76
C GLY A 221 -38.08 2.52 -25.37
N MET A 222 -37.70 2.73 -24.10
CA MET A 222 -37.01 3.94 -23.64
C MET A 222 -35.51 3.85 -23.96
N GLY A 223 -35.18 3.98 -25.25
CA GLY A 223 -33.85 3.79 -25.86
C GLY A 223 -32.73 4.76 -25.45
N LEU A 224 -32.70 5.27 -24.22
CA LEU A 224 -31.60 6.10 -23.71
C LEU A 224 -30.93 5.54 -22.45
N MET A 225 -31.54 4.58 -21.73
CA MET A 225 -30.93 3.99 -20.51
C MET A 225 -30.52 2.51 -20.66
N SER A 226 -30.94 1.83 -21.73
CA SER A 226 -30.58 0.43 -22.01
C SER A 226 -29.11 0.24 -22.45
N GLU A 227 -28.41 1.32 -22.83
CA GLU A 227 -26.99 1.23 -23.20
C GLU A 227 -26.09 0.84 -22.01
N ALA A 228 -26.51 1.17 -20.79
CA ALA A 228 -25.83 0.71 -19.58
C ALA A 228 -26.00 -0.80 -19.33
N LEU A 229 -27.12 -1.41 -19.77
CA LEU A 229 -27.40 -2.85 -19.66
C LEU A 229 -26.65 -3.68 -20.73
N TYR A 230 -26.41 -3.10 -21.91
CA TYR A 230 -25.69 -3.75 -23.02
C TYR A 230 -24.19 -3.39 -23.09
N GLN A 231 -23.69 -2.56 -22.17
CA GLN A 231 -22.28 -2.18 -22.16
C GLN A 231 -21.40 -3.35 -21.72
N TYR A 232 -20.87 -4.07 -22.72
CA TYR A 232 -19.88 -5.10 -22.51
C TYR A 232 -18.61 -4.50 -21.90
N VAL A 233 -18.38 -4.80 -20.62
CA VAL A 233 -17.12 -4.49 -19.93
C VAL A 233 -16.28 -5.77 -19.96
N PRO A 234 -15.19 -5.82 -20.75
CA PRO A 234 -14.34 -7.00 -20.78
C PRO A 234 -13.71 -7.21 -19.40
N ALA A 235 -13.42 -8.46 -19.02
CA ALA A 235 -12.82 -8.81 -17.73
C ALA A 235 -11.45 -8.15 -17.44
N THR A 236 -10.87 -7.47 -18.43
CA THR A 236 -9.60 -6.74 -18.34
C THR A 236 -9.78 -5.23 -18.12
N LYS A 237 -11.00 -4.70 -18.19
CA LYS A 237 -11.30 -3.29 -17.98
C LYS A 237 -12.32 -3.17 -16.85
N LEU A 238 -12.08 -2.27 -15.90
CA LEU A 238 -13.05 -1.93 -14.87
C LEU A 238 -13.68 -0.60 -15.26
N LYS A 239 -15.00 -0.57 -15.41
CA LYS A 239 -15.77 0.67 -15.61
C LYS A 239 -15.88 1.39 -14.26
N GLY A 240 -15.70 2.71 -14.23
CA GLY A 240 -15.67 3.49 -12.98
C GLY A 240 -14.28 3.80 -12.44
N MET A 241 -13.22 3.60 -13.23
CA MET A 241 -11.89 4.18 -12.93
C MET A 241 -11.79 5.66 -13.34
N ASP A 242 -12.80 6.20 -14.04
CA ASP A 242 -12.82 7.60 -14.47
C ASP A 242 -13.05 8.55 -13.28
N GLU A 243 -13.68 8.06 -12.20
CA GLU A 243 -13.84 8.75 -10.90
C GLU A 243 -12.79 8.31 -9.88
N TRP A 244 -11.77 7.54 -10.29
CA TRP A 244 -10.73 7.11 -9.38
C TRP A 244 -9.83 8.29 -9.04
N VAL A 245 -10.06 8.85 -7.85
CA VAL A 245 -9.19 9.88 -7.28
C VAL A 245 -8.16 9.17 -6.40
N PRO A 246 -6.85 9.39 -6.63
CA PRO A 246 -5.81 8.98 -5.71
C PRO A 246 -6.14 9.38 -4.27
N GLU A 247 -5.94 8.46 -3.34
CA GLU A 247 -6.22 8.70 -1.92
C GLU A 247 -5.49 9.94 -1.39
N SER A 248 -4.26 10.19 -1.84
CA SER A 248 -3.49 11.38 -1.49
C SER A 248 -4.17 12.71 -1.89
N LEU A 249 -4.88 12.72 -3.03
CA LEU A 249 -5.70 13.86 -3.45
C LEU A 249 -7.00 13.96 -2.65
N HIS A 250 -7.58 12.84 -2.22
CA HIS A 250 -8.74 12.88 -1.33
C HIS A 250 -8.39 13.52 0.02
N TYR A 251 -7.24 13.16 0.60
CA TYR A 251 -6.82 13.70 1.90
C TYR A 251 -6.28 15.12 1.84
N SER A 252 -5.72 15.56 0.71
CA SER A 252 -5.27 16.96 0.56
C SER A 252 -6.40 17.96 0.74
N PHE A 253 -7.63 17.59 0.38
CA PHE A 253 -8.82 18.40 0.65
C PHE A 253 -9.05 18.61 2.14
N TYR A 254 -8.74 17.66 3.03
CA TYR A 254 -8.91 17.86 4.48
C TYR A 254 -7.78 18.68 5.11
N SER A 255 -6.59 18.69 4.48
CA SER A 255 -5.43 19.45 4.98
C SER A 255 -5.49 20.95 4.67
N THR A 256 -6.36 21.37 3.74
CA THR A 256 -6.48 22.78 3.37
C THR A 256 -7.07 23.55 4.57
N LYS A 257 -6.32 24.53 5.08
CA LYS A 257 -6.67 25.36 6.25
C LYS A 257 -7.96 26.18 6.07
N ASP A 258 -8.53 26.17 4.87
CA ASP A 258 -9.69 26.95 4.45
C ASP A 258 -11.05 26.24 4.65
N LYS A 259 -11.08 25.14 5.43
CA LYS A 259 -12.33 24.45 5.78
C LYS A 259 -12.85 24.90 7.13
N ASP A 260 -14.18 24.84 7.29
CA ASP A 260 -14.96 25.16 8.51
C ASP A 260 -14.47 24.51 9.83
N PHE A 261 -13.50 23.59 9.77
CA PHE A 261 -12.91 22.87 10.89
C PHE A 261 -11.37 22.95 10.85
N PRO A 262 -10.74 23.95 11.50
CA PRO A 262 -9.30 24.02 11.60
C PRO A 262 -8.77 22.86 12.46
N LEU A 263 -8.06 21.91 11.84
CA LEU A 263 -7.36 20.85 12.56
C LEU A 263 -6.11 21.43 13.20
N VAL A 264 -6.14 21.62 14.53
CA VAL A 264 -4.96 21.99 15.31
C VAL A 264 -4.15 20.72 15.56
N THR A 265 -3.13 20.47 14.72
CA THR A 265 -2.17 19.40 14.95
C THR A 265 -1.13 19.87 15.97
N GLU A 266 -1.28 19.46 17.23
CA GLU A 266 -0.28 19.74 18.27
C GLU A 266 0.82 18.68 18.23
N PRO A 267 2.10 19.06 18.14
CA PRO A 267 3.18 18.11 18.24
C PRO A 267 3.29 17.62 19.68
N GLU A 268 3.19 16.31 19.88
CA GLU A 268 3.38 15.71 21.20
C GLU A 268 4.86 15.78 21.61
N THR A 269 5.10 16.27 22.84
CA THR A 269 6.45 16.59 23.34
C THR A 269 7.02 15.53 24.28
N GLU A 270 6.19 14.65 24.85
CA GLU A 270 6.62 13.73 25.92
C GLU A 270 6.27 12.28 25.61
N PHE A 271 7.32 11.47 25.37
CA PHE A 271 7.21 10.02 25.29
C PHE A 271 7.45 9.37 26.65
N LYS A 272 6.44 8.68 27.20
CA LYS A 272 6.51 8.01 28.51
C LYS A 272 6.76 6.51 28.34
N PHE A 273 7.92 6.04 28.76
CA PHE A 273 8.25 4.62 28.72
C PHE A 273 7.68 3.89 29.96
N PRO A 274 6.86 2.83 29.80
CA PRO A 274 6.25 2.12 30.92
C PRO A 274 7.28 1.53 31.89
N GLU A 275 7.08 1.69 33.19
CA GLU A 275 8.08 1.32 34.21
C GLU A 275 8.41 -0.17 34.26
N HIS A 276 7.39 -1.03 34.11
CA HIS A 276 7.54 -2.47 34.19
C HIS A 276 7.88 -3.12 32.85
N LEU A 277 7.89 -2.36 31.75
CA LEU A 277 8.26 -2.90 30.46
C LEU A 277 9.78 -2.98 30.37
N LYS A 278 10.31 -4.15 30.04
CA LYS A 278 11.74 -4.40 29.95
C LYS A 278 12.05 -4.95 28.58
N VAL A 279 12.68 -4.12 27.74
CA VAL A 279 12.98 -4.45 26.34
C VAL A 279 14.48 -4.31 26.13
N PHE A 280 15.10 -5.35 25.57
CA PHE A 280 16.52 -5.40 25.30
C PHE A 280 16.79 -5.47 23.80
N THR A 281 17.86 -4.81 23.36
CA THR A 281 18.28 -4.76 21.95
C THR A 281 19.80 -4.75 21.86
N TYR A 282 20.34 -5.32 20.78
CA TYR A 282 21.77 -5.26 20.49
C TYR A 282 22.11 -3.97 19.73
N GLU A 283 23.37 -3.54 19.80
CA GLU A 283 23.87 -2.43 18.97
C GLU A 283 24.04 -2.86 17.50
N MET A 284 24.06 -1.89 16.60
CA MET A 284 24.08 -2.14 15.14
C MET A 284 25.34 -2.91 14.70
N ASP A 285 26.48 -2.63 15.34
CA ASP A 285 27.79 -3.21 15.00
C ASP A 285 28.24 -4.27 16.03
N SER A 286 27.30 -4.82 16.79
CA SER A 286 27.60 -5.90 17.72
C SER A 286 27.81 -7.24 17.00
N GLU A 287 28.56 -8.14 17.63
CA GLU A 287 28.78 -9.50 17.10
C GLU A 287 27.49 -10.31 16.99
N TRP A 288 26.46 -9.93 17.78
CA TRP A 288 25.20 -10.65 17.90
C TRP A 288 24.05 -9.89 17.24
N THR A 289 23.56 -10.41 16.12
CA THR A 289 22.40 -9.83 15.42
C THR A 289 21.06 -10.45 15.82
N MET A 290 21.08 -11.61 16.48
CA MET A 290 19.89 -12.35 16.90
C MET A 290 19.99 -12.81 18.35
N PHE A 291 18.84 -12.85 19.02
CA PHE A 291 18.74 -13.40 20.37
C PHE A 291 18.78 -14.93 20.34
N PRO A 292 19.36 -15.58 21.37
CA PRO A 292 19.28 -17.02 21.50
C PRO A 292 17.83 -17.48 21.69
N GLU A 293 17.60 -18.79 21.66
CA GLU A 293 16.27 -19.33 21.93
C GLU A 293 15.84 -19.06 23.39
N PRO A 294 14.61 -18.58 23.61
CA PRO A 294 14.07 -18.38 24.95
C PRO A 294 14.09 -19.66 25.77
N LYS A 295 14.49 -19.54 27.04
CA LYS A 295 14.52 -20.64 27.99
C LYS A 295 13.30 -20.59 28.91
N ARG A 296 12.86 -21.75 29.36
CA ARG A 296 11.80 -21.84 30.38
C ARG A 296 12.38 -21.47 31.75
N CYS A 297 11.70 -20.56 32.44
CA CYS A 297 11.98 -20.23 33.83
C CYS A 297 11.43 -21.31 34.77
N GLN A 298 11.71 -21.15 36.06
CA GLN A 298 11.17 -22.01 37.14
C GLN A 298 9.64 -22.05 37.15
N THR A 299 8.98 -20.96 36.71
CA THR A 299 7.53 -20.86 36.57
C THR A 299 6.95 -21.60 35.36
N GLY A 300 7.80 -22.20 34.52
CA GLY A 300 7.39 -22.92 33.30
C GLY A 300 7.11 -22.03 32.09
N VAL A 301 7.11 -20.71 32.28
CA VAL A 301 6.95 -19.69 31.23
C VAL A 301 8.32 -19.32 30.62
N PHE A 302 8.35 -18.83 29.39
CA PHE A 302 9.58 -18.34 28.76
C PHE A 302 10.13 -17.09 29.45
N ASN A 303 11.45 -16.95 29.46
CA ASN A 303 12.17 -15.84 30.06
C ASN A 303 12.03 -14.52 29.29
N TYR A 304 11.98 -14.57 27.96
CA TYR A 304 11.70 -13.41 27.11
C TYR A 304 11.02 -13.83 25.79
N TYR A 305 10.47 -12.85 25.09
CA TYR A 305 9.84 -13.01 23.79
C TYR A 305 10.64 -12.24 22.73
N PRO A 306 11.21 -12.93 21.72
CA PRO A 306 11.83 -12.26 20.59
C PRO A 306 10.75 -11.63 19.72
N MET A 307 10.85 -10.32 19.50
CA MET A 307 9.89 -9.55 18.69
C MET A 307 10.63 -8.59 17.76
N ASP A 308 9.94 -8.12 16.73
CA ASP A 308 10.41 -7.01 15.92
C ASP A 308 10.26 -5.68 16.69
N CYS A 309 11.31 -4.87 16.68
CA CYS A 309 11.33 -3.54 17.31
C CYS A 309 10.20 -2.66 16.79
N GLY A 310 9.92 -2.71 15.48
CA GLY A 310 8.83 -1.95 14.87
C GLY A 310 7.45 -2.29 15.44
N SER A 311 7.24 -3.54 15.86
CA SER A 311 5.97 -3.95 16.49
C SER A 311 5.86 -3.44 17.93
N VAL A 312 6.97 -3.46 18.68
CA VAL A 312 7.01 -3.01 20.08
C VAL A 312 6.94 -1.48 20.17
N VAL A 313 7.70 -0.77 19.33
CA VAL A 313 7.75 0.70 19.32
C VAL A 313 6.44 1.29 18.82
N ALA A 314 5.77 0.67 17.85
CA ALA A 314 4.44 1.10 17.40
C ALA A 314 3.42 1.05 18.55
N ALA A 315 3.42 -0.02 19.35
CA ALA A 315 2.55 -0.12 20.52
C ALA A 315 2.92 0.91 21.61
N LEU A 316 4.22 1.15 21.81
CA LEU A 316 4.68 2.20 22.73
C LEU A 316 4.27 3.61 22.29
N ALA A 317 4.24 3.87 20.99
CA ALA A 317 3.79 5.14 20.43
C ALA A 317 2.27 5.34 20.56
N LEU A 318 1.49 4.30 20.84
CA LEU A 318 0.05 4.43 21.14
C LEU A 318 -0.22 4.73 22.61
N CYS A 319 0.72 4.41 23.51
CA CYS A 319 0.63 4.72 24.93
C CYS A 319 1.02 6.17 25.25
N LEU A 320 0.96 7.04 24.24
CA LEU A 320 1.10 8.49 24.32
C LEU A 320 -0.20 9.09 24.85
#